data_AF-A0A3N2IEP3-F1
#
_entry.id   AF-A0A3N2IEP3-F1
#
_cell.length_a   1.000
_cell.length_b   1.000
_cell.length_c   1.000
_cell.angle_alpha   90.00
_cell.angle_beta   90.00
_cell.angle_gamma   90.00
#
_symmetry.space_group_name_H-M   'P 1'
#
loop_
_entity.id
_entity.type
_entity.pdbx_description
1 polymer ?
#
loop_
_entity_poly.entity_id
_entity_poly.type
_entity_poly.pdbx_seq_one_letter_code
_entity_poly.pdbx_strand_id
1 'polypeptide(L)'
;MTSATEGWESREIVELRREIESAWGAFDDIELMTWDHRVLVVRGVMGALPDAANAAARAGYGAAALSLLRDAQAFPPPWASICTKWDLVLEHAREAVECVAWPDGAPFGVLPTVAAR
;
A
#
# COMPACT_ATOMS: atom_id res chain seq x y z
N MET A 1 -10.47 -27.55 16.36
CA MET A 1 -9.16 -27.72 15.71
C MET A 1 -9.42 -28.58 14.49
N THR A 2 -9.38 -28.10 13.25
CA THR A 2 -8.47 -27.14 12.61
C THR A 2 -9.26 -26.55 11.43
N SER A 3 -9.49 -25.23 11.37
CA SER A 3 -10.03 -24.62 10.16
C SER A 3 -8.84 -24.23 9.29
N ALA A 4 -8.62 -25.02 8.25
CA ALA A 4 -7.66 -24.71 7.19
C ALA A 4 -8.16 -23.49 6.42
N THR A 5 -7.56 -22.32 6.66
CA THR A 5 -7.63 -21.18 5.73
C THR A 5 -6.45 -21.29 4.75
N GLU A 6 -6.54 -22.26 3.83
CA GLU A 6 -5.67 -22.30 2.66
C GLU A 6 -6.26 -21.40 1.55
N GLY A 7 -5.55 -20.31 1.25
CA GLY A 7 -5.19 -20.01 -0.14
C GLY A 7 -6.14 -19.19 -1.00
N TRP A 8 -6.66 -18.04 -0.54
CA TRP A 8 -7.22 -17.02 -1.44
C TRP A 8 -6.90 -15.61 -0.93
N GLU A 9 -5.61 -15.27 -0.76
CA GLU A 9 -5.27 -13.85 -0.73
C GLU A 9 -5.54 -13.27 -2.12
N SER A 10 -6.42 -12.27 -2.21
CA SER A 10 -6.75 -11.61 -3.48
C SER A 10 -5.48 -11.07 -4.13
N ARG A 11 -5.37 -11.23 -5.45
CA ARG A 11 -4.20 -10.84 -6.23
C ARG A 11 -3.77 -9.39 -5.95
N GLU A 12 -4.72 -8.47 -5.85
CA GLU A 12 -4.48 -7.04 -5.65
C GLU A 12 -3.91 -6.74 -4.26
N ILE A 13 -4.31 -7.50 -3.23
CA ILE A 13 -3.71 -7.43 -1.89
C ILE A 13 -2.30 -8.02 -1.88
N VAL A 14 -2.07 -9.11 -2.60
CA VAL A 14 -0.73 -9.69 -2.76
C VAL A 14 0.19 -8.70 -3.49
N GLU A 15 -0.30 -8.04 -4.54
CA GLU A 15 0.44 -6.98 -5.24
C GLU A 15 0.74 -5.80 -4.31
N LEU A 16 -0.23 -5.30 -3.54
CA LEU A 16 0.01 -4.24 -2.55
C LEU A 16 1.07 -4.64 -1.50
N ARG A 17 1.00 -5.86 -0.95
CA ARG A 17 2.02 -6.38 -0.03
C ARG A 17 3.40 -6.41 -0.67
N ARG A 18 3.49 -6.88 -1.92
CA ARG A 18 4.76 -6.93 -2.67
C ARG A 18 5.35 -5.55 -2.89
N GLU A 19 4.53 -4.54 -3.16
CA GLU A 19 5.03 -3.16 -3.29
C GLU A 19 5.52 -2.60 -1.95
N ILE A 20 4.86 -2.93 -0.83
CA ILE A 20 5.33 -2.57 0.52
C ILE A 20 6.68 -3.26 0.82
N GLU A 21 6.79 -4.56 0.54
CA GLU A 21 8.02 -5.34 0.71
C GLU A 21 9.13 -4.84 -0.21
N SER A 22 8.81 -4.50 -1.46
CA SER A 22 9.76 -3.91 -2.40
C SER A 22 10.26 -2.55 -1.91
N ALA A 23 9.37 -1.70 -1.40
CA ALA A 23 9.75 -0.43 -0.79
C ALA A 23 10.68 -0.62 0.41
N TRP A 24 10.46 -1.67 1.20
CA TRP A 24 11.38 -2.05 2.29
C TRP A 24 12.74 -2.49 1.76
N GLY A 25 12.80 -3.41 0.80
CA GLY A 25 14.05 -3.97 0.26
C GLY A 25 14.81 -3.07 -0.72
N ALA A 26 14.15 -2.05 -1.30
CA ALA A 26 14.78 -1.13 -2.25
C ALA A 26 15.95 -0.34 -1.66
N PHE A 27 16.11 -0.37 -0.35
CA PHE A 27 17.09 0.43 0.38
C PHE A 27 18.18 -0.36 1.09
N ASP A 28 18.14 -1.70 1.08
CA ASP A 28 19.24 -2.51 1.62
C ASP A 28 20.58 -2.20 0.92
N ASP A 29 20.52 -1.73 -0.34
CA ASP A 29 21.68 -1.31 -1.13
C ASP A 29 21.77 0.21 -1.38
N ILE A 30 20.85 1.05 -0.87
CA ILE A 30 20.80 2.47 -1.30
C ILE A 30 22.04 3.25 -0.88
N GLU A 31 22.64 2.90 0.25
CA GLU A 31 23.84 3.56 0.75
C GLU A 31 25.00 3.39 -0.23
N LEU A 32 24.98 2.33 -1.03
CA LEU A 32 25.95 2.03 -2.08
C LEU A 32 25.60 2.70 -3.42
N MET A 33 24.37 3.24 -3.56
CA MET A 33 23.90 3.88 -4.79
C MET A 33 24.29 5.36 -4.87
N THR A 34 24.51 5.83 -6.10
CA THR A 34 24.65 7.25 -6.42
C THR A 34 23.36 8.01 -6.13
N TRP A 35 23.46 9.31 -5.82
CA TRP A 35 22.31 10.17 -5.51
C TRP A 35 21.19 10.07 -6.55
N ASP A 36 21.52 10.11 -7.83
CA ASP A 36 20.55 10.02 -8.93
C ASP A 36 19.77 8.70 -8.92
N HIS A 37 20.44 7.58 -8.63
CA HIS A 37 19.77 6.29 -8.48
C HIS A 37 18.85 6.27 -7.25
N ARG A 38 19.24 6.92 -6.14
CA ARG A 38 18.37 7.03 -4.96
C ARG A 38 17.08 7.76 -5.28
N VAL A 39 17.18 8.86 -6.05
CA VAL A 39 16.01 9.64 -6.49
C VAL A 39 15.08 8.81 -7.37
N LEU A 40 15.62 7.97 -8.26
CA LEU A 40 14.83 7.09 -9.12
C LEU A 40 14.08 6.02 -8.32
N VAL A 41 14.76 5.37 -7.36
CA VAL A 41 14.13 4.39 -6.46
C VAL A 41 12.98 5.02 -5.69
N VAL A 42 13.21 6.19 -5.07
CA VAL A 42 12.15 6.91 -4.33
C VAL A 42 10.97 7.28 -5.24
N ARG A 43 11.22 7.72 -6.47
CA ARG A 43 10.15 8.01 -7.45
C ARG A 43 9.36 6.76 -7.83
N GLY A 44 10.04 5.62 -7.99
CA GLY A 44 9.40 4.34 -8.25
C GLY A 44 8.42 3.96 -7.14
N VAL A 45 8.87 4.01 -5.88
CA VAL A 45 8.04 3.73 -4.70
C VAL A 45 6.85 4.70 -4.60
N MET A 46 7.08 6.00 -4.85
CA MET A 46 6.04 7.02 -4.80
C MET A 46 4.94 6.85 -5.84
N GLY A 47 5.22 6.19 -6.96
CA GLY A 47 4.21 5.89 -7.99
C GLY A 47 3.52 4.54 -7.75
N ALA A 48 4.31 3.49 -7.51
CA ALA A 48 3.81 2.12 -7.47
C ALA A 48 2.91 1.83 -6.27
N LEU A 49 3.23 2.37 -5.08
CA LEU A 49 2.46 2.07 -3.86
C LEU A 49 1.04 2.64 -3.91
N PRO A 50 0.81 3.93 -4.26
CA PRO A 50 -0.55 4.45 -4.40
C PRO A 50 -1.35 3.75 -5.51
N ASP A 51 -0.72 3.40 -6.63
CA ASP A 51 -1.37 2.68 -7.73
C ASP A 51 -1.86 1.28 -7.31
N ALA A 52 -1.02 0.53 -6.58
CA ALA A 52 -1.39 -0.77 -6.03
C ALA A 52 -2.51 -0.66 -4.98
N ALA A 53 -2.45 0.35 -4.11
CA ALA A 53 -3.48 0.60 -3.11
C ALA A 53 -4.83 0.94 -3.78
N ASN A 54 -4.80 1.79 -4.81
CA ASN A 54 -5.97 2.12 -5.63
C ASN A 54 -6.57 0.89 -6.33
N ALA A 55 -5.72 0.01 -6.88
CA ALA A 55 -6.16 -1.25 -7.49
C ALA A 55 -6.86 -2.17 -6.49
N ALA A 56 -6.28 -2.34 -5.28
CA ALA A 56 -6.89 -3.11 -4.20
C ALA A 56 -8.25 -2.52 -3.76
N ALA A 57 -8.36 -1.19 -3.68
CA ALA A 57 -9.61 -0.51 -3.37
C ALA A 57 -10.68 -0.76 -4.45
N ARG A 58 -10.31 -0.65 -5.74
CA ARG A 58 -11.23 -0.90 -6.87
C ARG A 58 -11.72 -2.35 -6.92
N ALA A 59 -10.91 -3.29 -6.44
CA ALA A 59 -11.29 -4.70 -6.29
C ALA A 59 -12.19 -4.97 -5.07
N GLY A 60 -12.56 -3.95 -4.28
CA GLY A 60 -13.43 -4.09 -3.11
C GLY A 60 -12.71 -4.37 -1.80
N TYR A 61 -11.37 -4.32 -1.79
CA TYR A 61 -10.55 -4.61 -0.61
C TYR A 61 -10.07 -3.35 0.13
N GLY A 62 -10.81 -2.23 0.03
CA GLY A 62 -10.41 -0.94 0.61
C GLY A 62 -10.08 -1.00 2.11
N ALA A 63 -10.87 -1.72 2.92
CA ALA A 63 -10.60 -1.87 4.35
C ALA A 63 -9.30 -2.65 4.63
N ALA A 64 -9.02 -3.71 3.87
CA ALA A 64 -7.79 -4.48 4.00
C ALA A 64 -6.56 -3.67 3.54
N ALA A 65 -6.69 -2.93 2.43
CA ALA A 65 -5.67 -2.02 1.94
C ALA A 65 -5.33 -0.93 2.97
N LEU A 66 -6.33 -0.30 3.59
CA LEU A 66 -6.12 0.68 4.67
C LEU A 66 -5.43 0.06 5.90
N SER A 67 -5.76 -1.18 6.26
CA SER A 67 -5.08 -1.89 7.35
C SER A 67 -3.59 -2.08 7.02
N LEU A 68 -3.26 -2.53 5.82
CA LEU A 68 -1.88 -2.70 5.38
C LEU A 68 -1.10 -1.38 5.37
N LEU A 69 -1.72 -0.28 4.90
CA LEU A 69 -1.09 1.05 4.93
C LEU A 69 -0.92 1.60 6.35
N ARG A 70 -1.77 1.19 7.30
CA ARG A 70 -1.60 1.52 8.72
C ARG A 70 -0.44 0.74 9.31
N ASP A 71 -0.34 -0.54 9.02
CA ASP A 71 0.77 -1.39 9.47
C ASP A 71 2.10 -0.87 8.91
N ALA A 72 2.13 -0.51 7.62
CA ALA A 72 3.30 0.08 6.95
C ALA A 72 3.71 1.46 7.54
N GLN A 73 2.78 2.20 8.14
CA GLN A 73 3.11 3.42 8.88
C GLN A 73 3.67 3.12 10.27
N ALA A 74 3.10 2.14 10.97
CA ALA A 74 3.56 1.74 12.30
C ALA A 74 4.96 1.09 12.26
N PHE A 75 5.28 0.43 11.15
CA PHE A 75 6.56 -0.19 10.89
C PHE A 75 7.15 0.41 9.60
N PRO A 76 7.70 1.64 9.67
CA PRO A 76 8.30 2.26 8.50
C PRO A 76 9.61 1.54 8.15
N PRO A 77 9.99 1.50 6.86
CA PRO A 77 11.26 0.91 6.47
C PRO A 77 12.44 1.71 7.06
N PRO A 78 13.62 1.09 7.29
CA PRO A 78 14.75 1.74 7.97
C PRO A 78 15.16 3.09 7.36
N TRP A 79 15.05 3.21 6.05
CA TRP A 79 15.38 4.40 5.29
C TRP A 79 14.37 5.54 5.38
N ALA A 80 13.15 5.31 5.88
CA ALA A 80 12.16 6.36 6.08
C ALA A 80 12.70 7.45 7.04
N SER A 81 13.64 7.09 7.93
CA SER A 81 14.37 8.03 8.78
C SER A 81 15.25 9.03 8.00
N ILE A 82 15.66 8.66 6.79
CA ILE A 82 16.54 9.42 5.90
C ILE A 82 15.72 10.26 4.91
N CYS A 83 14.51 9.80 4.58
CA CYS A 83 13.64 10.44 3.60
C CYS A 83 12.21 10.58 4.14
N THR A 84 11.81 11.82 4.45
CA THR A 84 10.44 12.18 4.90
C THR A 84 9.35 11.88 3.89
N LYS A 85 9.70 11.38 2.70
CA LYS A 85 8.75 11.04 1.65
C LYS A 85 7.93 9.80 1.96
N TRP A 86 8.36 8.92 2.87
CA TRP A 86 7.58 7.72 3.21
C TRP A 86 6.16 8.05 3.69
N ASP A 87 6.04 8.98 4.63
CA ASP A 87 4.72 9.41 5.13
C ASP A 87 3.87 10.03 4.01
N LEU A 88 4.48 10.81 3.12
CA LEU A 88 3.81 11.40 1.96
C LEU A 88 3.29 10.32 0.99
N VAL A 89 4.07 9.27 0.73
CA VAL A 89 3.64 8.14 -0.10
C VAL A 89 2.43 7.44 0.53
N LEU A 90 2.49 7.17 1.84
CA LEU A 90 1.41 6.50 2.54
C LEU A 90 0.14 7.33 2.57
N GLU A 91 0.25 8.66 2.70
CA GLU A 91 -0.89 9.56 2.64
C GLU A 91 -1.55 9.52 1.26
N HIS A 92 -0.77 9.64 0.19
CA HIS A 92 -1.31 9.53 -1.17
C HIS A 92 -1.94 8.16 -1.46
N ALA A 93 -1.36 7.08 -0.91
CA ALA A 93 -1.94 5.75 -1.03
C ALA A 93 -3.27 5.63 -0.28
N ARG A 94 -3.42 6.28 0.88
CA ARG A 94 -4.68 6.32 1.63
C ARG A 94 -5.74 7.12 0.90
N GLU A 95 -5.42 8.33 0.45
CA GLU A 95 -6.30 9.17 -0.36
C GLU A 95 -6.81 8.40 -1.58
N ALA A 96 -5.92 7.65 -2.26
CA ALA A 96 -6.27 6.84 -3.43
C ALA A 96 -7.22 5.68 -3.10
N VAL A 97 -7.13 5.10 -1.91
CA VAL A 97 -8.07 4.07 -1.43
C VAL A 97 -9.40 4.69 -1.02
N GLU A 98 -9.37 5.76 -0.25
CA GLU A 98 -10.57 6.43 0.28
C GLU A 98 -11.43 7.00 -0.85
N CYS A 99 -10.83 7.64 -1.85
CA CYS A 99 -11.52 8.16 -3.03
C CYS A 99 -12.29 7.07 -3.80
N VAL A 100 -11.79 5.84 -3.82
CA VAL A 100 -12.41 4.71 -4.53
C VAL A 100 -13.42 3.97 -3.67
N ALA A 101 -13.07 3.69 -2.41
CA ALA A 101 -13.90 2.88 -1.52
C ALA A 101 -15.06 3.68 -0.91
N TRP A 102 -14.91 5.00 -0.77
CA TRP A 102 -15.91 5.94 -0.26
C TRP A 102 -15.96 7.23 -1.09
N PRO A 103 -16.43 7.18 -2.35
CA PRO A 103 -16.70 8.40 -3.10
C PRO A 103 -17.75 9.25 -2.36
N ASP A 104 -17.58 10.57 -2.42
CA ASP A 104 -18.34 11.58 -1.67
C ASP A 104 -19.81 11.19 -1.38
N GLY A 105 -20.16 11.07 -0.10
CA GLY A 105 -21.52 10.77 0.38
C GLY A 105 -21.74 9.39 0.99
N ALA A 106 -20.76 8.48 0.94
CA ALA A 106 -20.81 7.20 1.64
C ALA A 106 -20.25 7.31 3.08
N PRO A 107 -20.95 6.80 4.12
CA PRO A 107 -20.45 6.89 5.49
C PRO A 107 -19.17 6.07 5.68
N PHE A 108 -18.19 6.69 6.33
CA PHE A 108 -16.91 6.06 6.71
C PHE A 108 -17.18 4.74 7.43
N GLY A 109 -16.59 3.64 6.94
CA GLY A 109 -16.69 2.32 7.58
C GLY A 109 -17.89 1.45 7.17
N VAL A 110 -18.77 1.91 6.27
CA VAL A 110 -19.74 1.03 5.60
C VAL A 110 -19.22 0.75 4.20
N LEU A 111 -18.65 -0.44 4.00
CA LEU A 111 -18.32 -0.89 2.65
C LEU A 111 -19.64 -1.03 1.87
N PRO A 112 -19.76 -0.47 0.66
CA PRO A 112 -20.83 -0.89 -0.24
C PRO A 112 -20.64 -2.39 -0.45
N THR A 113 -21.61 -3.19 -0.01
CA THR A 113 -21.65 -4.62 -0.27
C THR A 113 -21.75 -4.82 -1.77
N VAL A 114 -20.60 -4.93 -2.44
CA VAL A 114 -20.54 -5.45 -3.79
C VAL A 114 -21.05 -6.89 -3.68
N ALA A 115 -22.25 -7.13 -4.20
CA ALA A 115 -22.84 -8.44 -4.25
C ALA A 115 -21.81 -9.41 -4.84
N ALA A 116 -21.43 -10.42 -4.04
CA ALA A 116 -20.59 -11.51 -4.49
C ALA A 116 -21.21 -12.11 -5.75
N ARG A 117 -20.41 -12.16 -6.83
CA ARG A 117 -20.75 -12.97 -8.01
C ARG A 117 -20.45 -14.43 -7.74
#